data_AF-A0A3N9UQP5-F1
#
_entry.id   AF-A0A3N9UQP5-F1
#
_cell.length_a   1.000
_cell.length_b   1.000
_cell.length_c   1.000
_cell.angle_alpha   90.00
_cell.angle_beta   90.00
_cell.angle_gamma   90.00
#
_symmetry.space_group_name_H-M   'P 1'
#
loop_
_entity.id
_entity.type
_entity.pdbx_description
1 polymer ?
#
loop_
_entity_poly.entity_id
_entity_poly.type
_entity_poly.pdbx_seq_one_letter_code
_entity_poly.pdbx_strand_id
1 'polypeptide(L)'
;TSGTRDAFAELALEGGCQEIPWIKAKKATDEAWFKSTCMTVREDGAYVEAGENDNLIVQKLEANPDAAGVFGYSYLALNEDKLKAAPVDGQAPTYEAIADGKYPVSRALYVYVKKGHIGVIPGIAEFLAEFMSEKAAGPEGYLADKGLIALPDADRAKIAATVKAMTPMAAPK
;
A
#
# COMPACT_ATOMS: atom_id res chain seq x y z
N THR A 1 -9.65 11.12 -2.70
CA THR A 1 -8.25 11.00 -2.26
C THR A 1 -7.88 9.57 -2.54
N SER A 2 -6.80 9.33 -3.30
CA SER A 2 -6.45 7.97 -3.69
C SER A 2 -5.81 7.23 -2.52
N GLY A 3 -5.94 5.91 -2.49
CA GLY A 3 -5.26 5.07 -1.49
C GLY A 3 -3.73 5.24 -1.52
N THR A 4 -3.15 5.54 -2.68
CA THR A 4 -1.72 5.85 -2.85
C THR A 4 -1.33 7.16 -2.15
N ARG A 5 -2.14 8.21 -2.31
CA ARG A 5 -1.90 9.51 -1.66
C ARG A 5 -1.95 9.37 -0.14
N ASP A 6 -2.92 8.63 0.37
CA ASP A 6 -3.05 8.44 1.83
C ASP A 6 -1.92 7.56 2.39
N ALA A 7 -1.52 6.49 1.68
CA ALA A 7 -0.36 5.69 2.06
C ALA A 7 0.95 6.50 2.04
N PHE A 8 1.13 7.39 1.07
CA PHE A 8 2.29 8.28 1.01
C PHE A 8 2.30 9.29 2.16
N ALA A 9 1.15 9.89 2.48
CA ALA A 9 1.04 10.81 3.61
C ALA A 9 1.36 10.13 4.96
N GLU A 10 0.86 8.91 5.19
CA GLU A 10 1.07 8.17 6.45
C GLU A 10 2.48 7.58 6.55
N LEU A 11 2.94 6.88 5.51
CA LEU A 11 4.20 6.11 5.59
C LEU A 11 5.42 6.98 5.29
N ALA A 12 5.33 7.87 4.30
CA ALA A 12 6.48 8.65 3.86
C ALA A 12 6.52 10.03 4.56
N LEU A 13 5.46 10.83 4.46
CA LEU A 13 5.48 12.19 5.00
C LEU A 13 5.47 12.20 6.53
N GLU A 14 4.50 11.53 7.16
CA GLU A 14 4.46 11.38 8.61
C GLU A 14 5.68 10.60 9.11
N GLY A 15 6.05 9.49 8.45
CA GLY A 15 7.25 8.71 8.80
C GLY A 15 8.52 9.56 8.82
N GLY A 16 8.80 10.29 7.73
CA GLY A 16 9.96 11.18 7.63
C GLY A 16 9.92 12.33 8.65
N CYS A 17 8.74 12.89 8.94
CA CYS A 17 8.58 13.88 10.01
C CYS A 17 9.00 13.35 11.39
N GLN A 18 8.73 12.08 11.67
CA GLN A 18 9.09 11.45 12.94
C GLN A 18 10.60 11.19 13.09
N GLU A 19 11.36 11.24 11.99
CA GLU A 19 12.82 11.19 12.03
C GLU A 19 13.45 12.53 12.46
N ILE A 20 12.66 13.62 12.50
CA ILE A 20 13.11 14.93 12.94
C ILE A 20 12.83 15.08 14.45
N PRO A 21 13.85 15.14 15.33
CA PRO A 21 13.66 14.99 16.78
C PRO A 21 12.71 16.02 17.42
N TRP A 22 12.77 17.28 17.00
CA TRP A 22 11.93 18.33 17.57
C TRP A 22 10.46 18.22 17.10
N ILE A 23 10.23 17.76 15.86
CA ILE A 23 8.89 17.51 15.33
C ILE A 23 8.27 16.32 16.07
N LYS A 24 9.04 15.23 16.23
CA LYS A 24 8.64 14.05 17.00
C LYS A 24 8.27 14.40 18.43
N ALA A 25 9.06 15.22 19.12
CA ALA A 25 8.76 15.67 20.47
C ALA A 25 7.46 16.50 20.52
N LYS A 26 7.23 17.37 19.53
CA LYS A 26 6.03 18.21 19.48
C LYS A 26 4.75 17.42 19.26
N LYS A 27 4.78 16.29 18.53
CA LYS A 27 3.63 15.39 18.33
C LYS A 27 2.93 15.01 19.64
N ALA A 28 3.71 14.75 20.71
CA ALA A 28 3.18 14.37 22.02
C ALA A 28 2.43 15.50 22.74
N THR A 29 2.69 16.75 22.36
CA THR A 29 2.09 17.94 22.97
C THR A 29 1.01 18.58 22.08
N ASP A 30 1.02 18.28 20.78
CA ASP A 30 0.21 18.97 19.79
C ASP A 30 0.01 18.10 18.54
N GLU A 31 -0.87 17.11 18.64
CA GLU A 31 -1.17 16.17 17.56
C GLU A 31 -1.82 16.88 16.35
N ALA A 32 -2.63 17.92 16.59
CA ALA A 32 -3.29 18.67 15.54
C ALA A 32 -2.28 19.43 14.68
N TRP A 33 -1.31 20.12 15.29
CA TRP A 33 -0.20 20.74 14.58
C TRP A 33 0.64 19.70 13.84
N PHE A 34 0.90 18.54 14.44
CA PHE A 34 1.69 17.49 13.80
C PHE A 34 1.00 17.02 12.52
N LYS A 35 -0.30 16.70 12.57
CA LYS A 35 -1.08 16.28 11.40
C LYS A 35 -1.11 17.35 10.31
N SER A 36 -1.37 18.62 10.68
CA SER A 36 -1.41 19.70 9.68
C SER A 36 -0.05 20.01 9.07
N THR A 37 1.04 19.79 9.80
CA THR A 37 2.40 20.07 9.33
C THR A 37 3.00 18.90 8.53
N CYS A 38 2.74 17.66 8.95
CA CYS A 38 3.42 16.47 8.45
C CYS A 38 2.60 15.63 7.48
N MET A 39 1.30 15.89 7.32
CA MET A 39 0.44 15.14 6.39
C MET A 39 -0.09 16.02 5.24
N THR A 40 0.33 17.28 5.18
CA THR A 40 -0.03 18.19 4.08
C THR A 40 1.15 18.36 3.13
N VAL A 41 0.83 18.62 1.87
CA VAL A 41 1.81 18.93 0.82
C VAL A 41 1.65 20.39 0.41
N ARG A 42 2.76 20.99 0.00
CA ARG A 42 2.82 22.38 -0.46
C ARG A 42 1.84 22.63 -1.63
N GLU A 43 1.21 23.80 -1.64
CA GLU A 43 0.24 24.21 -2.67
C GLU A 43 0.78 25.35 -3.56
N ASP A 44 2.06 25.68 -3.46
CA ASP A 44 2.72 26.74 -4.23
C ASP A 44 3.07 26.35 -5.68
N GLY A 45 2.48 25.27 -6.18
CA GLY A 45 2.62 24.80 -7.56
C GLY A 45 3.77 23.82 -7.80
N ALA A 46 4.65 23.58 -6.82
CA ALA A 46 5.72 22.59 -6.97
C ALA A 46 5.23 21.14 -6.84
N TYR A 47 4.15 20.91 -6.08
CA TYR A 47 3.45 19.64 -6.01
C TYR A 47 2.14 19.75 -6.78
N VAL A 48 1.90 18.81 -7.70
CA VAL A 48 0.71 18.78 -8.55
C VAL A 48 -0.07 17.50 -8.27
N GLU A 49 -1.26 17.63 -7.70
CA GLU A 49 -2.20 16.52 -7.57
C GLU A 49 -2.66 16.08 -8.96
N ALA A 50 -2.31 14.85 -9.35
CA ALA A 50 -2.64 14.30 -10.66
C ALA A 50 -3.97 13.50 -10.70
N GLY A 51 -4.70 13.46 -9.58
CA GLY A 51 -5.90 12.64 -9.42
C GLY A 51 -5.56 11.15 -9.29
N GLU A 52 -6.56 10.29 -9.48
CA GLU A 52 -6.44 8.83 -9.27
C GLU A 52 -6.08 8.06 -10.56
N ASN A 53 -5.71 8.76 -11.64
CA ASN A 53 -5.35 8.13 -12.91
C ASN A 53 -3.82 8.04 -13.04
N ASP A 54 -3.25 6.91 -12.59
CA ASP A 54 -1.81 6.70 -12.61
C ASP A 54 -1.22 6.72 -14.03
N ASN A 55 -1.97 6.34 -15.08
CA ASN A 55 -1.48 6.44 -16.46
C ASN A 55 -1.15 7.89 -16.85
N LEU A 56 -1.91 8.86 -16.34
CA LEU A 56 -1.62 10.28 -16.56
C LEU A 56 -0.35 10.72 -15.82
N ILE A 57 -0.05 10.10 -14.67
CA ILE A 57 1.19 10.35 -13.92
C ILE A 57 2.38 9.84 -14.74
N VAL A 58 2.31 8.62 -15.27
CA VAL A 58 3.34 8.05 -16.15
C VAL A 58 3.63 8.97 -17.34
N GLN A 59 2.59 9.41 -18.06
CA GLN A 59 2.74 10.32 -19.20
C GLN A 59 3.38 11.65 -18.83
N LYS A 60 3.05 12.20 -17.65
CA LYS A 60 3.67 13.45 -17.17
C LYS A 60 5.14 13.27 -16.82
N LEU A 61 5.52 12.14 -16.24
CA LEU A 61 6.91 11.82 -15.92
C LEU A 61 7.74 11.56 -17.18
N GLU A 62 7.18 10.88 -18.18
CA GLU A 62 7.82 10.73 -19.49
C GLU A 62 8.09 12.09 -20.16
N ALA A 63 7.12 13.02 -20.05
CA ALA A 63 7.22 14.35 -20.65
C ALA A 63 8.15 15.31 -19.87
N ASN A 64 8.39 15.05 -18.58
CA ASN A 64 9.23 15.89 -17.72
C ASN A 64 10.24 15.03 -16.92
N PRO A 65 11.47 14.86 -17.45
CA PRO A 65 12.52 14.07 -16.80
C PRO A 65 12.97 14.60 -15.43
N ASP A 66 12.70 15.86 -15.12
CA ASP A 66 13.06 16.49 -13.83
C ASP A 66 11.98 16.28 -12.75
N ALA A 67 10.84 15.68 -13.10
CA ALA A 67 9.75 15.44 -12.17
C ALA A 67 9.91 14.12 -11.40
N ALA A 68 9.43 14.12 -10.15
CA ALA A 68 9.17 12.91 -9.38
C ALA A 68 7.66 12.68 -9.26
N GLY A 69 7.24 11.42 -9.24
CA GLY A 69 5.83 11.06 -9.12
C GLY A 69 5.62 9.99 -8.06
N VAL A 70 4.43 10.01 -7.45
CA VAL A 70 3.98 9.02 -6.48
C VAL A 70 2.77 8.31 -7.09
N PHE A 71 2.90 7.02 -7.36
CA PHE A 71 1.89 6.19 -8.05
C PHE A 71 2.07 4.72 -7.65
N GLY A 72 1.09 3.88 -7.99
CA GLY A 72 1.12 2.46 -7.62
C GLY A 72 2.27 1.68 -8.26
N TYR A 73 2.88 0.74 -7.52
CA TYR A 73 4.00 -0.08 -7.98
C TYR A 73 3.75 -0.80 -9.31
N SER A 74 2.53 -1.28 -9.56
CA SER A 74 2.19 -1.96 -10.82
C SER A 74 2.45 -1.12 -12.06
N TYR A 75 2.27 0.21 -11.96
CA TYR A 75 2.57 1.11 -13.09
C TYR A 75 4.06 1.34 -13.28
N LEU A 76 4.87 1.23 -12.23
CA LEU A 76 6.33 1.21 -12.36
C LEU A 76 6.74 -0.06 -13.08
N ALA A 77 6.28 -1.23 -12.62
CA ALA A 77 6.60 -2.53 -13.19
C ALA A 77 6.20 -2.66 -14.68
N LEU A 78 5.09 -2.02 -15.08
CA LEU A 78 4.64 -2.01 -16.47
C LEU A 78 5.37 -1.01 -17.38
N ASN A 79 6.17 -0.09 -16.82
CA ASN A 79 6.84 0.99 -17.56
C ASN A 79 8.33 1.12 -17.17
N GLU A 80 9.00 0.02 -16.78
CA GLU A 80 10.41 0.02 -16.36
C GLU A 80 11.37 0.44 -17.49
N ASP A 81 10.94 0.36 -18.75
CA ASP A 81 11.67 0.86 -19.91
C ASP A 81 11.74 2.39 -19.95
N LYS A 82 10.84 3.08 -19.24
CA LYS A 82 10.69 4.54 -19.27
C LYS A 82 10.88 5.20 -17.93
N LEU A 83 10.46 4.53 -16.86
CA LEU A 83 10.47 5.05 -15.50
C LEU A 83 11.58 4.42 -14.68
N LYS A 84 12.09 5.19 -13.74
CA LYS A 84 13.09 4.73 -12.77
C LYS A 84 12.51 4.82 -11.37
N ALA A 85 12.76 3.78 -10.58
CA ALA A 85 12.42 3.78 -9.18
C ALA A 85 13.35 4.68 -8.37
N ALA A 86 12.80 5.44 -7.43
CA ALA A 86 13.57 6.11 -6.39
C ALA A 86 13.65 5.20 -5.15
N PRO A 87 14.86 4.82 -4.68
CA PRO A 87 15.00 4.10 -3.42
C PRO A 87 14.58 4.99 -2.24
N VAL A 88 13.91 4.40 -1.25
CA VAL A 88 13.58 5.05 0.03
C VAL A 88 14.36 4.34 1.13
N ASP A 89 15.09 5.10 1.93
CA ASP A 89 16.01 4.58 2.96
C ASP A 89 17.00 3.53 2.43
N GLY A 90 17.44 3.71 1.18
CA GLY A 90 18.35 2.79 0.50
C GLY A 90 17.69 1.51 -0.04
N GLN A 91 16.39 1.32 0.16
CA GLN A 91 15.64 0.17 -0.34
C GLN A 91 14.89 0.52 -1.63
N ALA A 92 15.12 -0.26 -2.69
CA ALA A 92 14.36 -0.13 -3.94
C ALA A 92 12.98 -0.82 -3.82
N PRO A 93 11.94 -0.29 -4.49
CA PRO A 93 10.63 -0.93 -4.55
C PRO A 93 10.65 -2.09 -5.55
N THR A 94 11.12 -3.26 -5.14
CA THR A 94 10.97 -4.50 -5.94
C THR A 94 9.77 -5.30 -5.45
N TYR A 95 9.26 -6.21 -6.29
CA TYR A 95 8.16 -7.08 -5.91
C TYR A 95 8.47 -7.83 -4.61
N GLU A 96 9.67 -8.40 -4.49
CA GLU A 96 10.11 -9.17 -3.32
C GLU A 96 10.20 -8.29 -2.09
N ALA A 97 10.82 -7.10 -2.19
CA ALA A 97 10.98 -6.17 -1.09
C ALA A 97 9.63 -5.64 -0.58
N ILE A 98 8.62 -5.54 -1.45
CA ILE A 98 7.28 -5.17 -1.03
C ILE A 98 6.53 -6.37 -0.43
N ALA A 99 6.60 -7.54 -1.07
CA ALA A 99 5.95 -8.76 -0.60
C ALA A 99 6.44 -9.21 0.78
N ASP A 100 7.73 -9.02 1.07
CA ASP A 100 8.34 -9.35 2.38
C ASP A 100 8.31 -8.18 3.38
N GLY A 101 7.73 -7.05 3.01
CA GLY A 101 7.55 -5.87 3.88
C GLY A 101 8.84 -5.08 4.16
N LYS A 102 9.92 -5.31 3.41
CA LYS A 102 11.18 -4.54 3.56
C LYS A 102 11.14 -3.16 2.93
N TYR A 103 10.30 -2.93 1.91
CA TYR A 103 10.16 -1.61 1.30
C TYR A 103 9.33 -0.69 2.23
N PRO A 104 9.88 0.43 2.73
CA PRO A 104 9.29 1.18 3.84
C PRO A 104 8.00 1.92 3.47
N VAL A 105 7.77 2.20 2.18
CA VAL A 105 6.56 2.86 1.68
C VAL A 105 5.62 1.84 1.05
N SER A 106 5.41 0.72 1.74
CA SER A 106 4.43 -0.30 1.40
C SER A 106 3.56 -0.64 2.61
N ARG A 107 2.32 -1.11 2.35
CA ARG A 107 1.42 -1.56 3.41
C ARG A 107 0.70 -2.84 3.02
N ALA A 108 0.61 -3.76 3.97
CA ALA A 108 -0.25 -4.92 3.85
C ALA A 108 -1.73 -4.47 3.84
N LEU A 109 -2.52 -5.06 2.95
CA LEU A 109 -3.96 -4.90 2.92
C LEU A 109 -4.61 -6.05 3.70
N TYR A 110 -5.61 -5.69 4.50
CA TYR A 110 -6.30 -6.65 5.37
C TYR A 110 -7.78 -6.73 4.99
N VAL A 111 -8.31 -7.95 4.91
CA VAL A 111 -9.74 -8.24 4.78
C VAL A 111 -10.24 -8.78 6.10
N TYR A 112 -11.13 -8.04 6.77
CA TYR A 112 -11.70 -8.41 8.05
C TYR A 112 -13.10 -9.00 7.87
N VAL A 113 -13.31 -10.22 8.38
CA VAL A 113 -14.62 -10.89 8.38
C VAL A 113 -15.01 -11.27 9.80
N LYS A 114 -16.26 -10.94 10.18
CA LYS A 114 -16.83 -11.38 11.45
C LYS A 114 -17.23 -12.85 11.35
N LYS A 115 -16.60 -13.71 12.14
CA LYS A 115 -16.90 -15.16 12.16
C LYS A 115 -18.38 -15.46 12.37
N GLY A 116 -19.07 -14.71 13.23
CA GLY A 116 -20.50 -14.90 13.49
C GLY A 116 -21.42 -14.65 12.28
N HIS A 117 -20.91 -14.05 11.20
CA HIS A 117 -21.69 -13.86 9.96
C HIS A 117 -21.52 -15.01 8.97
N ILE A 118 -20.53 -15.88 9.16
CA ILE A 118 -20.27 -17.01 8.26
C ILE A 118 -21.38 -18.06 8.44
N GLY A 119 -22.06 -18.42 7.36
CA GLY A 119 -23.24 -19.30 7.38
C GLY A 119 -24.56 -18.61 7.72
N VAL A 120 -24.52 -17.31 8.07
CA VAL A 120 -25.73 -16.47 8.28
C VAL A 120 -25.93 -15.54 7.10
N ILE A 121 -24.86 -14.88 6.65
CA ILE A 121 -24.87 -14.04 5.45
C ILE A 121 -24.40 -14.91 4.26
N PRO A 122 -25.24 -15.09 3.24
CA PRO A 122 -24.87 -15.86 2.05
C PRO A 122 -23.62 -15.30 1.37
N GLY A 123 -22.74 -16.17 0.86
CA GLY A 123 -21.61 -15.79 0.02
C GLY A 123 -20.32 -15.42 0.75
N ILE A 124 -20.31 -15.26 2.09
CA ILE A 124 -19.08 -14.89 2.80
C ILE A 124 -18.03 -16.00 2.74
N ALA A 125 -18.43 -17.26 2.92
CA ALA A 125 -17.50 -18.39 2.89
C ALA A 125 -16.93 -18.57 1.47
N GLU A 126 -17.79 -18.45 0.45
CA GLU A 126 -17.44 -18.51 -0.96
C GLU A 126 -16.51 -17.36 -1.35
N PHE A 127 -16.80 -16.13 -0.91
CA PHE A 127 -15.95 -14.97 -1.13
C PHE A 127 -14.55 -15.18 -0.52
N LEU A 128 -14.47 -15.65 0.72
CA LEU A 128 -13.20 -15.91 1.38
C LEU A 128 -12.39 -17.02 0.69
N ALA A 129 -13.06 -18.08 0.24
CA ALA A 129 -12.44 -19.17 -0.51
C ALA A 129 -11.92 -18.69 -1.88
N GLU A 130 -12.71 -17.87 -2.58
CA GLU A 130 -12.32 -17.27 -3.86
C GLU A 130 -11.16 -16.30 -3.68
N PHE A 131 -11.25 -15.39 -2.71
CA PHE A 131 -10.24 -14.37 -2.45
C PHE A 131 -8.87 -15.00 -2.13
N MET A 132 -8.84 -16.14 -1.45
CA MET A 132 -7.62 -16.88 -1.14
C MET A 132 -7.22 -17.93 -2.19
N SER A 133 -7.99 -18.07 -3.27
CA SER A 133 -7.68 -19.04 -4.33
C SER A 133 -6.43 -18.61 -5.11
N GLU A 134 -5.73 -19.58 -5.72
CA GLU A 134 -4.51 -19.29 -6.49
C GLU A 134 -4.80 -18.38 -7.70
N LYS A 135 -5.96 -18.56 -8.35
CA LYS A 135 -6.40 -17.69 -9.45
C LYS A 135 -6.68 -16.24 -9.03
N ALA A 136 -6.87 -15.98 -7.73
CA ALA A 136 -7.12 -14.66 -7.18
C ALA A 136 -5.85 -14.06 -6.57
N ALA A 137 -5.38 -14.65 -5.46
CA ALA A 137 -4.30 -14.12 -4.63
C ALA A 137 -2.91 -14.73 -4.93
N GLY A 138 -2.82 -15.65 -5.90
CA GLY A 138 -1.53 -16.15 -6.38
C GLY A 138 -0.73 -15.06 -7.11
N PRO A 139 0.58 -15.27 -7.33
CA PRO A 139 1.44 -14.31 -8.02
C PRO A 139 0.98 -13.98 -9.45
N GLU A 140 0.32 -14.92 -10.11
CA GLU A 140 -0.29 -14.78 -11.45
C GLU A 140 -1.82 -14.66 -11.41
N GLY A 141 -2.38 -14.40 -10.23
CA GLY A 141 -3.82 -14.28 -10.03
C GLY A 141 -4.37 -12.94 -10.50
N TYR A 142 -5.68 -12.85 -10.69
CA TYR A 142 -6.32 -11.63 -11.19
C TYR A 142 -6.17 -10.43 -10.23
N LEU A 143 -5.83 -10.63 -8.95
CA LEU A 143 -5.53 -9.52 -8.04
C LEU A 143 -4.16 -8.90 -8.34
N ALA A 144 -3.20 -9.69 -8.82
CA ALA A 144 -1.92 -9.19 -9.28
C ALA A 144 -2.09 -8.31 -10.53
N ASP A 145 -2.96 -8.72 -11.46
CA ASP A 145 -3.35 -7.91 -12.62
C ASP A 145 -4.01 -6.57 -12.24
N LYS A 146 -4.61 -6.51 -11.04
CA LYS A 146 -5.20 -5.28 -10.47
C LYS A 146 -4.20 -4.49 -9.61
N GLY A 147 -2.93 -4.87 -9.63
CA GLY A 147 -1.84 -4.15 -8.99
C GLY A 147 -1.63 -4.50 -7.52
N LEU A 148 -2.22 -5.58 -7.01
CA LEU A 148 -1.85 -6.12 -5.71
C LEU A 148 -0.58 -6.97 -5.82
N ILE A 149 0.17 -7.03 -4.73
CA ILE A 149 1.35 -7.88 -4.62
C ILE A 149 0.95 -9.07 -3.77
N ALA A 150 1.19 -10.28 -4.29
CA ALA A 150 0.82 -11.50 -3.59
C ALA A 150 1.71 -11.65 -2.35
N LEU A 151 1.10 -12.15 -1.27
CA LEU A 151 1.88 -12.56 -0.10
C LEU A 151 2.84 -13.69 -0.49
N PRO A 152 4.01 -13.80 0.17
CA PRO A 152 4.90 -14.94 0.02
C PRO A 152 4.15 -16.26 0.21
N ASP A 153 4.52 -17.31 -0.54
CA ASP A 153 3.78 -18.57 -0.61
C ASP A 153 3.49 -19.19 0.77
N ALA A 154 4.46 -19.14 1.68
CA ALA A 154 4.32 -19.64 3.04
C ALA A 154 3.23 -18.89 3.83
N ASP A 155 3.20 -17.57 3.72
CA ASP A 155 2.21 -16.72 4.39
C ASP A 155 0.84 -16.87 3.75
N ARG A 156 0.77 -16.89 2.42
CA ARG A 156 -0.48 -17.12 1.67
C ARG A 156 -1.10 -18.46 2.04
N ALA A 157 -0.31 -19.54 2.10
CA ALA A 157 -0.76 -20.87 2.50
C ALA A 157 -1.26 -20.90 3.96
N LYS A 158 -0.56 -20.23 4.87
CA LYS A 158 -0.95 -20.11 6.28
C LYS A 158 -2.29 -19.37 6.43
N ILE A 159 -2.48 -18.26 5.72
CA ILE A 159 -3.74 -17.51 5.74
C ILE A 159 -4.87 -18.33 5.08
N ALA A 160 -4.61 -19.01 3.97
CA ALA A 160 -5.60 -19.88 3.33
C ALA A 160 -6.06 -21.02 4.26
N ALA A 161 -5.13 -21.62 5.02
CA ALA A 161 -5.46 -22.63 6.03
C ALA A 161 -6.30 -22.03 7.18
N THR A 162 -5.97 -20.81 7.62
CA THR A 162 -6.70 -20.08 8.68
C THR A 162 -8.14 -19.78 8.24
N VAL A 163 -8.32 -19.33 7.00
CA VAL A 163 -9.62 -19.09 6.37
C VAL A 163 -10.40 -20.39 6.24
N LYS A 164 -9.79 -21.47 5.74
CA LYS A 164 -10.44 -22.78 5.60
C LYS A 164 -10.91 -23.35 6.93
N ALA A 165 -10.11 -23.19 7.99
CA ALA A 165 -10.45 -23.63 9.34
C ALA A 165 -11.37 -22.65 10.10
N MET A 166 -11.67 -21.48 9.52
CA MET A 166 -12.44 -20.40 10.14
C MET A 166 -11.91 -20.04 11.55
N THR A 167 -10.58 -20.01 11.67
CA THR A 167 -9.90 -19.71 12.93
C THR A 167 -10.03 -18.21 13.23
N PRO A 168 -10.66 -17.81 14.36
CA PRO A 168 -10.75 -16.41 14.73
C PRO A 168 -9.37 -15.81 14.99
N MET A 169 -9.16 -14.58 14.56
CA MET A 169 -8.03 -13.77 15.02
C MET A 169 -8.21 -13.45 16.50
N ALA A 170 -7.11 -13.40 17.26
CA ALA A 170 -7.13 -12.82 18.59
C ALA A 170 -7.54 -11.33 18.51
N ALA A 171 -8.15 -10.79 19.56
CA ALA A 171 -8.37 -9.35 19.63
C ALA A 171 -7.01 -8.63 19.46
N PRO A 172 -6.90 -7.64 18.56
CA PRO A 172 -5.72 -6.80 18.49
C PRO A 172 -5.46 -6.23 19.89
N LYS A 173 -4.22 -6.30 20.36
CA LYS A 173 -3.81 -5.67 21.62
C LYS A 173 -3.69 -4.17 21.45
#